data_AF-A0A077NJA6-F1
#
_entry.id   AF-A0A077NJA6-F1
#
_cell.length_a   1.000
_cell.length_b   1.000
_cell.length_c   1.000
_cell.angle_alpha   90.00
_cell.angle_beta   90.00
_cell.angle_gamma   90.00
#
_symmetry.space_group_name_H-M   'P 1'
#
loop_
_entity.id
_entity.type
_entity.pdbx_description
1 polymer ?
#
loop_
_entity_poly.entity_id
_entity_poly.type
_entity_poly.pdbx_seq_one_letter_code
_entity_poly.pdbx_strand_id
1 'polypeptide(L)'
;MYSSYYDPGFSLVGTLFILIIGALIGFIISFFIIRYATRANELLDIQKKTLQELKVQNELLSDDKGNSEINSFYLDELKKLQSSDMVSKSGYVNHSNVEKMAKSYKKFIEEVETKNLSILSARKLFQAEIDRLSSELNENQKMSFLSVYRERLK
;
A
#
# COMPACT_ATOMS: atom_id res chain seq x y z
N MET A 1 36.41 4.33 76.39
CA MET A 1 35.13 3.90 75.83
C MET A 1 34.66 4.95 74.84
N TYR A 2 34.88 4.72 73.54
CA TYR A 2 34.17 5.39 72.46
C TYR A 2 33.67 4.28 71.54
N SER A 3 32.38 3.96 71.67
CA SER A 3 31.71 3.06 70.74
C SER A 3 31.24 3.92 69.58
N SER A 4 31.95 3.78 68.45
CA SER A 4 31.53 4.37 67.18
C SER A 4 30.33 3.56 66.68
N TYR A 5 29.15 4.18 66.68
CA TYR A 5 27.95 3.62 66.10
C TYR A 5 28.13 3.49 64.59
N TYR A 6 28.07 2.25 64.10
CA TYR A 6 28.04 1.91 62.69
C TYR A 6 26.63 2.22 62.17
N ASP A 7 26.50 3.16 61.24
CA ASP A 7 25.25 3.49 60.55
C ASP A 7 25.09 2.54 59.35
N PRO A 8 24.18 1.54 59.38
CA PRO A 8 24.05 0.62 58.27
C PRO A 8 23.25 1.32 57.17
N GLY A 9 23.98 1.79 56.16
CA GLY A 9 23.41 2.31 54.92
C GLY A 9 22.39 1.34 54.29
N PHE A 10 21.50 1.92 53.50
CA PHE A 10 20.36 1.27 52.83
C PHE A 10 20.62 -0.18 52.40
N SER A 11 19.91 -1.14 53.02
CA SER A 11 20.10 -2.57 52.79
C SER A 11 19.89 -2.94 51.31
N LEU A 12 20.76 -3.82 50.78
CA LEU A 12 20.65 -4.42 49.44
C LEU A 12 19.25 -4.98 49.16
N VAL A 13 18.60 -5.52 50.20
CA VAL A 13 17.24 -6.08 50.14
C VAL A 13 16.20 -4.99 49.88
N GLY A 14 16.36 -3.80 50.46
CA GLY A 14 15.49 -2.65 50.22
C GLY A 14 15.62 -2.11 48.81
N THR A 15 16.85 -2.04 48.28
CA THR A 15 17.10 -1.64 46.88
C THR A 15 16.47 -2.62 45.89
N LEU A 16 16.63 -3.93 46.11
CA LEU A 16 16.01 -4.97 45.27
C LEU A 16 14.48 -4.90 45.31
N PHE A 17 13.89 -4.64 46.48
CA PHE A 17 12.45 -4.51 46.63
C PHE A 17 11.89 -3.33 45.82
N ILE A 18 12.55 -2.18 45.84
CA ILE A 18 12.15 -1.00 45.06
C ILE A 18 12.26 -1.27 43.56
N LEU A 19 13.32 -1.95 43.11
CA LEU A 19 13.50 -2.31 41.70
C LEU A 19 12.40 -3.27 41.21
N ILE A 20 12.03 -4.26 42.02
CA ILE A 20 10.96 -5.21 41.68
C ILE A 20 9.61 -4.49 41.55
N ILE A 21 9.29 -3.60 42.49
CA ILE A 21 8.06 -2.79 42.43
C ILE A 21 8.06 -1.87 41.21
N GLY A 22 9.18 -1.21 40.93
CA GLY A 22 9.33 -0.36 39.75
C GLY A 22 9.12 -1.14 38.45
N ALA A 23 9.68 -2.34 38.36
CA ALA A 23 9.51 -3.22 37.21
C ALA A 23 8.05 -3.71 37.07
N LEU A 24 7.38 -4.07 38.16
CA LEU A 24 5.98 -4.47 38.17
C LEU A 24 5.04 -3.35 37.70
N ILE A 25 5.24 -2.14 38.21
CA ILE A 25 4.47 -0.96 37.78
C ILE A 25 4.73 -0.67 36.30
N GLY A 26 5.99 -0.71 35.85
CA GLY A 26 6.37 -0.54 34.45
C GLY A 26 5.72 -1.57 33.53
N PHE A 27 5.63 -2.83 33.97
CA PHE A 27 4.96 -3.89 33.23
C PHE A 27 3.45 -3.64 33.10
N ILE A 28 2.78 -3.23 34.19
CA ILE A 28 1.35 -2.91 34.19
C ILE A 28 1.06 -1.74 33.23
N ILE A 29 1.84 -0.66 33.31
CA ILE A 29 1.69 0.51 32.43
C ILE A 29 1.90 0.11 30.96
N SER A 30 2.97 -0.64 30.66
CA SER A 30 3.26 -1.10 29.30
C SER A 30 2.15 -1.98 28.74
N PHE A 31 1.60 -2.88 29.56
CA PHE A 31 0.46 -3.72 29.16
C PHE A 31 -0.76 -2.88 28.74
N PHE A 32 -1.10 -1.84 29.51
CA PHE A 32 -2.20 -0.95 29.13
C PHE A 32 -1.89 -0.16 27.86
N ILE A 33 -0.69 0.40 27.72
CA ILE A 33 -0.29 1.14 26.50
C ILE A 33 -0.41 0.26 25.26
N ILE A 34 0.14 -0.95 25.31
CA ILE A 34 0.05 -1.91 24.19
C ILE A 34 -1.41 -2.22 23.87
N ARG A 35 -2.23 -2.54 24.88
CA ARG A 35 -3.64 -2.88 24.69
C ARG A 35 -4.44 -1.74 24.04
N TYR A 36 -4.21 -0.49 24.47
CA TYR A 36 -4.87 0.67 23.87
C TYR A 36 -4.35 0.96 22.47
N ALA A 37 -3.04 0.83 22.23
CA ALA A 37 -2.44 1.01 20.91
C ALA A 37 -2.96 -0.02 19.90
N THR A 38 -3.12 -1.30 20.29
CA THR A 38 -3.70 -2.33 19.43
C THR A 38 -5.13 -1.99 19.03
N ARG A 39 -5.97 -1.59 19.99
CA ARG A 39 -7.36 -1.18 19.71
C ARG A 39 -7.44 0.08 18.85
N ALA A 40 -6.56 1.04 19.06
CA ALA A 40 -6.48 2.24 18.22
C ALA A 40 -6.08 1.89 16.79
N ASN A 41 -5.12 0.96 16.61
CA ASN A 41 -4.72 0.47 15.29
C ASN A 41 -5.86 -0.27 14.59
N GLU A 42 -6.61 -1.12 15.29
CA GLU A 42 -7.80 -1.79 14.73
C GLU A 42 -8.86 -0.78 14.27
N LEU A 43 -9.13 0.26 15.07
CA LEU A 43 -10.07 1.33 14.71
C LEU A 43 -9.56 2.15 13.52
N LEU A 44 -8.27 2.46 13.46
CA LEU A 44 -7.65 3.15 12.33
C LEU A 44 -7.77 2.33 11.04
N ASP A 45 -7.60 1.02 11.11
CA ASP A 45 -7.73 0.14 9.95
C ASP A 45 -9.17 0.10 9.41
N ILE A 46 -10.15 0.00 10.32
CA ILE A 46 -11.58 0.08 9.98
C ILE A 46 -11.93 1.44 9.36
N GLN A 47 -11.41 2.54 9.93
CA GLN A 47 -11.65 3.89 9.39
C GLN A 47 -11.04 4.06 8.01
N LYS A 48 -9.81 3.58 7.78
CA LYS A 48 -9.17 3.60 6.45
C LYS A 48 -10.00 2.84 5.42
N LYS A 49 -10.46 1.63 5.77
CA LYS A 49 -11.30 0.82 4.88
C LYS A 49 -12.61 1.51 4.56
N THR A 50 -13.29 2.06 5.57
CA THR A 50 -14.56 2.79 5.40
C THR A 50 -14.37 4.04 4.53
N LEU A 51 -13.28 4.79 4.74
CA LEU A 51 -12.97 5.97 3.93
C LEU A 51 -12.72 5.60 2.47
N GLN A 52 -12.02 4.48 2.21
CA GLN A 52 -11.78 3.99 0.86
C GLN A 52 -13.09 3.57 0.18
N GLU A 53 -13.96 2.85 0.88
CA GLU A 53 -15.29 2.48 0.37
C GLU A 53 -16.16 3.72 0.08
N LEU A 54 -16.15 4.71 0.98
CA LEU A 54 -16.87 5.97 0.76
C LEU A 54 -16.29 6.77 -0.42
N LYS A 55 -14.98 6.80 -0.60
CA LYS A 55 -14.33 7.46 -1.75
C LYS A 55 -14.79 6.82 -3.07
N VAL A 56 -14.80 5.49 -3.14
CA VAL A 56 -15.27 4.73 -4.32
C VAL A 56 -16.77 4.96 -4.55
N GLN A 57 -17.60 4.93 -3.51
CA GLN A 57 -19.04 5.20 -3.64
C GLN A 57 -19.34 6.63 -4.10
N ASN A 58 -18.61 7.60 -3.56
CA ASN A 58 -18.74 9.00 -3.97
C ASN A 58 -18.33 9.20 -5.45
N GLU A 59 -17.23 8.59 -5.87
CA GLU A 59 -16.81 8.59 -7.28
C GLU A 59 -17.89 7.99 -8.19
N LEU A 60 -18.52 6.87 -7.81
CA LEU A 60 -19.62 6.25 -8.57
C LEU A 60 -20.88 7.12 -8.65
N LEU A 61 -21.25 7.77 -7.55
CA LEU A 61 -22.45 8.61 -7.46
C LEU A 61 -22.26 9.98 -8.13
N SER A 62 -21.02 10.44 -8.27
CA SER A 62 -20.68 11.75 -8.85
C SER A 62 -20.60 11.76 -10.38
N ASP A 63 -20.87 10.63 -11.04
CA ASP A 63 -20.98 10.47 -12.50
C ASP A 63 -19.88 11.22 -13.29
N ASP A 64 -18.62 10.91 -12.97
CA ASP A 64 -17.42 11.43 -13.67
C ASP A 64 -17.27 12.97 -13.71
N LYS A 65 -17.89 13.73 -12.77
CA LYS A 65 -17.59 15.17 -12.61
C LYS A 65 -16.17 15.47 -12.13
N GLY A 66 -15.35 14.44 -11.92
CA GLY A 66 -13.91 14.49 -11.66
C GLY A 66 -13.06 14.29 -12.90
N ASN A 67 -13.51 14.74 -14.07
CA ASN A 67 -12.76 14.73 -15.33
C ASN A 67 -11.57 15.72 -15.32
N SER A 68 -10.89 15.88 -14.18
CA SER A 68 -9.55 16.43 -14.15
C SER A 68 -8.68 15.46 -14.93
N GLU A 69 -8.22 15.87 -16.11
CA GLU A 69 -7.25 15.12 -16.92
C GLU A 69 -6.18 14.56 -15.99
N ILE A 70 -6.20 13.24 -15.77
CA ILE A 70 -5.20 12.57 -14.95
C ILE A 70 -3.93 12.54 -15.78
N ASN A 71 -3.16 13.62 -15.69
CA ASN A 71 -1.87 13.71 -16.33
C ASN A 71 -0.84 12.98 -15.46
N SER A 72 -0.27 11.91 -16.02
CA SER A 72 0.75 11.10 -15.38
C SER A 72 1.79 10.68 -16.40
N PHE A 73 3.04 10.78 -15.99
CA PHE A 73 4.19 10.26 -16.73
C PHE A 73 4.00 8.78 -17.11
N TYR A 74 3.42 7.96 -16.22
CA TYR A 74 3.23 6.53 -16.48
C TYR A 74 2.19 6.28 -17.59
N LEU A 75 1.15 7.11 -17.66
CA LEU A 75 0.15 7.05 -18.72
C LEU A 75 0.75 7.47 -20.06
N ASP A 76 1.58 8.51 -20.07
CA ASP A 76 2.24 8.99 -21.29
C ASP A 76 3.28 8.00 -21.82
N GLU A 77 4.02 7.31 -20.95
CA GLU A 77 4.91 6.22 -21.36
C GLU A 77 4.14 5.06 -22.01
N LEU A 78 2.94 4.76 -21.55
CA LEU A 78 2.09 3.74 -22.15
C LEU A 78 1.56 4.14 -23.54
N LYS A 79 1.13 5.39 -23.70
CA LYS A 79 0.68 5.93 -24.98
C LYS A 79 1.74 5.85 -26.08
N LYS A 80 3.03 5.86 -25.71
CA LYS A 80 4.15 5.71 -26.66
C LYS A 80 4.33 4.29 -27.17
N LEU A 81 3.80 3.29 -26.48
CA LEU A 81 3.90 1.89 -26.90
C LEU A 81 2.93 1.62 -28.06
N GLN A 82 3.29 0.72 -28.95
CA GLN A 82 2.41 0.20 -30.00
C GLN A 82 2.02 -1.25 -29.70
N SER A 83 0.91 -1.70 -30.30
CA SER A 83 0.46 -3.09 -30.19
C SER A 83 1.54 -4.07 -30.69
N SER A 84 2.31 -3.66 -31.70
CA SER A 84 3.47 -4.39 -32.22
C SER A 84 4.57 -4.63 -31.18
N ASP A 85 4.76 -3.71 -30.23
CA ASP A 85 5.74 -3.87 -29.14
C ASP A 85 5.36 -4.98 -28.16
N MET A 86 4.09 -5.40 -28.15
CA MET A 86 3.60 -6.47 -27.30
C MET A 86 3.94 -7.85 -27.86
N VAL A 87 4.48 -7.92 -29.08
CA VAL A 87 4.82 -9.16 -29.77
C VAL A 87 6.31 -9.18 -30.11
N SER A 88 6.96 -10.28 -29.81
CA SER A 88 8.36 -10.54 -30.17
C SER A 88 8.50 -10.86 -31.66
N LYS A 89 9.72 -10.80 -32.20
CA LYS A 89 10.00 -11.16 -33.60
C LYS A 89 9.57 -12.59 -33.98
N SER A 90 9.43 -13.49 -33.00
CA SER A 90 8.96 -14.87 -33.18
C SER A 90 7.43 -15.01 -33.13
N GLY A 91 6.68 -13.92 -33.01
CA GLY A 91 5.20 -13.92 -33.00
C GLY A 91 4.57 -14.21 -31.64
N TYR A 92 5.37 -14.44 -30.60
CA TYR A 92 4.90 -14.66 -29.23
C TYR A 92 4.81 -13.34 -28.45
N VAL A 93 3.95 -13.27 -27.45
CA VAL A 93 3.83 -12.10 -26.57
C VAL A 93 5.18 -11.82 -25.89
N ASN A 94 5.59 -10.55 -25.90
CA ASN A 94 6.80 -10.11 -25.22
C ASN A 94 6.50 -9.88 -23.73
N HIS A 95 6.69 -10.93 -22.92
CA HIS A 95 6.40 -10.89 -21.47
C HIS A 95 7.15 -9.78 -20.73
N SER A 96 8.36 -9.41 -21.18
CA SER A 96 9.14 -8.33 -20.57
C SER A 96 8.43 -6.98 -20.70
N ASN A 97 7.86 -6.69 -21.87
CA ASN A 97 7.11 -5.46 -22.10
C ASN A 97 5.79 -5.45 -21.32
N VAL A 98 5.09 -6.59 -21.25
CA VAL A 98 3.88 -6.74 -20.43
C VAL A 98 4.19 -6.54 -18.93
N GLU A 99 5.33 -7.04 -18.45
CA GLU A 99 5.75 -6.84 -17.07
C GLU A 99 6.10 -5.38 -16.76
N LYS A 100 6.80 -4.68 -17.66
CA LYS A 100 7.07 -3.24 -17.52
C LYS A 100 5.76 -2.44 -17.41
N MET A 101 4.78 -2.77 -18.24
CA MET A 101 3.46 -2.17 -18.22
C MET A 101 2.71 -2.43 -16.90
N ALA A 102 2.74 -3.65 -16.38
CA ALA A 102 2.16 -3.96 -15.06
C ALA A 102 2.85 -3.17 -13.93
N LYS A 103 4.16 -2.96 -14.01
CA LYS A 103 4.90 -2.10 -13.08
C LYS A 103 4.48 -0.63 -13.20
N SER A 104 4.31 -0.12 -14.42
CA SER A 104 3.80 1.24 -14.65
C SER A 104 2.39 1.42 -14.09
N TYR A 105 1.52 0.41 -14.17
CA TYR A 105 0.20 0.45 -13.53
C TYR A 105 0.29 0.63 -12.01
N LYS A 106 1.10 -0.19 -11.33
CA LYS A 106 1.25 -0.10 -9.87
C LYS A 106 1.70 1.30 -9.45
N LYS A 107 2.73 1.85 -10.11
CA LYS A 107 3.23 3.21 -9.86
C LYS A 107 2.22 4.31 -10.21
N PHE A 108 1.43 4.13 -11.27
CA PHE A 108 0.38 5.06 -11.64
C PHE A 108 -0.72 5.14 -10.58
N ILE A 109 -1.17 3.99 -10.07
CA ILE A 109 -2.18 3.94 -9.01
C ILE A 109 -1.64 4.54 -7.71
N GLU A 110 -0.38 4.27 -7.34
CA GLU A 110 0.28 4.92 -6.20
C GLU A 110 0.33 6.46 -6.34
N GLU A 111 0.60 6.96 -7.54
CA GLU A 111 0.58 8.40 -7.84
C GLU A 111 -0.82 8.99 -7.68
N VAL A 112 -1.84 8.31 -8.20
CA VAL A 112 -3.26 8.71 -8.10
C VAL A 112 -3.73 8.75 -6.65
N GLU A 113 -3.35 7.75 -5.86
CA GLU A 113 -3.64 7.70 -4.42
C GLU A 113 -2.95 8.85 -3.68
N THR A 114 -1.65 9.08 -3.95
CA THR A 114 -0.87 10.16 -3.32
C THR A 114 -1.43 11.55 -3.65
N LYS A 115 -1.88 11.75 -4.90
CA LYS A 115 -2.48 13.01 -5.35
C LYS A 115 -3.97 13.14 -5.00
N ASN A 116 -4.55 12.16 -4.30
CA ASN A 116 -5.97 12.11 -3.98
C ASN A 116 -6.89 12.24 -5.21
N LEU A 117 -6.44 11.77 -6.37
CA LEU A 117 -7.23 11.76 -7.61
C LEU A 117 -8.23 10.60 -7.60
N SER A 118 -9.14 10.62 -8.59
CA SER A 118 -10.16 9.59 -8.79
C SER A 118 -9.53 8.25 -9.18
N ILE A 119 -9.66 7.23 -8.32
CA ILE A 119 -9.08 5.91 -8.56
C ILE A 119 -9.86 5.20 -9.66
N LEU A 120 -11.18 5.36 -9.71
CA LEU A 120 -12.01 4.76 -10.74
C LEU A 120 -11.70 5.34 -12.12
N SER A 121 -11.59 6.67 -12.23
CA SER A 121 -11.26 7.33 -13.51
C SER A 121 -9.85 6.95 -13.97
N ALA A 122 -8.88 6.85 -13.04
CA ALA A 122 -7.53 6.35 -13.35
C ALA A 122 -7.55 4.92 -13.90
N ARG A 123 -8.27 4.01 -13.24
CA ARG A 123 -8.39 2.62 -13.70
C ARG A 123 -9.03 2.53 -15.08
N LYS A 124 -10.07 3.32 -15.36
CA LYS A 124 -10.71 3.39 -16.68
C LYS A 124 -9.73 3.86 -17.75
N LEU A 125 -9.00 4.96 -17.50
CA LEU A 125 -8.02 5.49 -18.45
C LEU A 125 -6.91 4.49 -18.77
N PHE A 126 -6.38 3.82 -17.75
CA PHE A 126 -5.35 2.82 -17.95
C PHE A 126 -5.89 1.59 -18.68
N GLN A 127 -7.11 1.13 -18.35
CA GLN A 127 -7.75 0.00 -19.03
C GLN A 127 -7.99 0.30 -20.52
N ALA A 128 -8.41 1.51 -20.87
CA ALA A 128 -8.56 1.92 -22.27
C ALA A 128 -7.24 1.80 -23.05
N GLU A 129 -6.11 2.08 -22.40
CA GLU A 129 -4.78 1.96 -22.99
C GLU A 129 -4.35 0.48 -23.16
N ILE A 130 -4.70 -0.38 -22.21
CA ILE A 130 -4.54 -1.84 -22.33
C ILE A 130 -5.38 -2.39 -23.49
N ASP A 131 -6.61 -1.93 -23.61
CA ASP A 131 -7.51 -2.35 -24.68
C ASP A 131 -6.98 -1.90 -26.05
N ARG A 132 -6.44 -0.67 -26.14
CA ARG A 132 -5.76 -0.16 -27.33
C ARG A 132 -4.58 -1.05 -27.72
N LEU A 133 -3.68 -1.35 -26.79
CA LEU A 133 -2.47 -2.16 -27.04
C LEU A 133 -2.78 -3.63 -27.39
N SER A 134 -3.93 -4.13 -26.95
CA SER A 134 -4.36 -5.50 -27.25
C SER A 134 -5.28 -5.62 -28.47
N SER A 135 -5.70 -4.49 -29.07
CA SER A 135 -6.69 -4.46 -30.15
C SER A 135 -6.20 -5.11 -31.45
N GLU A 136 -4.90 -5.02 -31.75
CA GLU A 136 -4.29 -5.55 -32.96
C GLU A 136 -3.67 -6.95 -32.74
N LEU A 137 -3.75 -7.50 -31.53
CA LEU A 137 -3.27 -8.83 -31.23
C LEU A 137 -4.28 -9.88 -31.71
N ASN A 138 -3.78 -11.00 -32.23
CA ASN A 138 -4.65 -12.16 -32.48
C ASN A 138 -5.14 -12.76 -31.15
N GLU A 139 -6.19 -13.59 -31.19
CA GLU A 139 -6.82 -14.13 -29.98
C GLU A 139 -5.84 -14.86 -29.04
N ASN A 140 -4.92 -15.66 -29.60
CA ASN A 140 -3.93 -16.39 -28.81
C ASN A 140 -2.94 -15.43 -28.12
N GLN A 141 -2.48 -14.40 -28.84
CA GLN A 141 -1.61 -13.36 -28.30
C GLN A 141 -2.34 -12.51 -27.25
N LYS A 142 -3.58 -12.12 -27.51
CA LYS A 142 -4.41 -11.34 -26.60
C LYS A 142 -4.66 -12.09 -25.29
N MET A 143 -5.00 -13.37 -25.37
CA MET A 143 -5.17 -14.22 -24.19
C MET A 143 -3.89 -14.33 -23.37
N SER A 144 -2.75 -14.57 -24.02
CA SER A 144 -1.45 -14.63 -23.35
C SER A 144 -1.07 -13.29 -22.72
N PHE A 145 -1.24 -12.18 -23.45
CA PHE A 145 -1.01 -10.81 -22.98
C PHE A 145 -1.82 -10.50 -21.73
N LEU A 146 -3.14 -10.72 -21.78
CA LEU A 146 -4.04 -10.45 -20.65
C LEU A 146 -3.76 -11.38 -19.46
N SER A 147 -3.38 -12.63 -19.71
CA SER A 147 -2.99 -13.57 -18.65
C SER A 147 -1.75 -13.08 -17.90
N VAL A 148 -0.68 -12.75 -18.63
CA VAL A 148 0.58 -12.26 -18.04
C VAL A 148 0.36 -10.94 -17.31
N TYR A 149 -0.40 -10.02 -17.92
CA TYR A 149 -0.72 -8.74 -17.30
C TYR A 149 -1.46 -8.94 -15.97
N ARG A 150 -2.52 -9.75 -15.94
CA ARG A 150 -3.30 -10.04 -14.72
C ARG A 150 -2.49 -10.77 -13.66
N GLU A 151 -1.63 -11.70 -14.05
CA GLU A 151 -0.74 -12.40 -13.12
C GLU A 151 0.21 -11.43 -12.40
N ARG A 152 0.73 -10.42 -13.12
CA ARG A 152 1.65 -9.42 -12.56
C ARG A 152 0.96 -8.30 -11.77
N LEU A 153 -0.36 -8.16 -11.91
CA LEU A 153 -1.16 -7.25 -11.10
C LEU A 153 -1.57 -7.81 -9.74
N LYS A 154 -1.56 -9.14 -9.58
CA LYS A 154 -1.67 -9.78 -8.26
C LYS A 154 -0.46 -9.42 -7.38
#